data_AF-A0A952PGK3-F1
#
_entry.id   AF-A0A952PGK3-F1
#
_cell.length_a   1.000
_cell.length_b   1.000
_cell.length_c   1.000
_cell.angle_alpha   90.00
_cell.angle_beta   90.00
_cell.angle_gamma   90.00
#
_symmetry.space_group_name_H-M   'P 1'
#
loop_
_entity.id
_entity.type
_entity.pdbx_description
1 polymer ?
#
loop_
_entity_poly.entity_id
_entity_poly.type
_entity_poly.pdbx_seq_one_letter_code
_entity_poly.pdbx_strand_id
1 'polypeptide(L)'
;MQSNNPFFRRYSPPGRSRNPWRSLAAILGVLALLYLIYHIPFVHNALAWRLDSLRASIVYFFRPPEEAIFVPAQVSNTQPSAALTPQATHTPAGPTPTALATRPPLPPSVSLTGFRYIDQHGGWNLCGPATLAMALTYWDWAGTRNDVEDYVKPGIQDPNLNRVERGRPDKNVMPYELEDFVDTQVPGLQAVIRVGGELDTVKQLLAAGFPVVVEKGYSERDASGRVSWLGHYLFVTGYDEASQEFIVQDVYLRTGDNGTGANLRSSYEEFQDQWRAFNYLFLVIYPEAQLDQVIAALGPWADEEWANQRALELAQQELASLTGLQQFFAWFNLGSSHVRLLQYVDAAHAYDYAFQLYAGLTDDDTQRPYRMMWYQTGPYWAYYYSGRHQDVISLANTTLFETIDQPTLEESLYWRGLARLAIGETGNAVSDLQEAVRLNKHFWAAIGQLEALGVNP
;
A
#
# COMPACT_ATOMS: atom_id res chain seq x y z
N MET A 1 -19.11 -4.09 86.41
CA MET A 1 -20.25 -3.16 86.25
C MET A 1 -20.75 -3.28 84.83
N GLN A 2 -22.08 -3.44 84.69
CA GLN A 2 -22.88 -3.30 83.46
C GLN A 2 -22.63 -4.31 82.32
N SER A 3 -23.62 -4.83 81.61
CA SER A 3 -25.06 -4.98 81.78
C SER A 3 -25.50 -5.81 80.57
N ASN A 4 -26.22 -6.92 80.80
CA ASN A 4 -27.00 -7.59 79.75
C ASN A 4 -28.07 -6.63 79.24
N ASN A 5 -28.18 -6.45 77.93
CA ASN A 5 -29.39 -5.88 77.32
C ASN A 5 -29.81 -6.72 76.09
N PRO A 6 -30.98 -7.39 76.12
CA PRO A 6 -31.38 -8.37 75.12
C PRO A 6 -32.54 -7.88 74.25
N PHE A 7 -32.33 -7.13 73.16
CA PHE A 7 -33.42 -6.88 72.19
C PHE A 7 -32.87 -6.46 70.83
N PHE A 8 -32.62 -7.42 69.93
CA PHE A 8 -32.78 -7.23 68.47
C PHE A 8 -32.95 -8.59 67.80
N ARG A 9 -34.20 -8.99 67.58
CA ARG A 9 -34.57 -10.15 66.77
C ARG A 9 -34.28 -9.78 65.30
N ARG A 10 -33.14 -10.20 64.76
CA ARG A 10 -32.83 -10.00 63.33
C ARG A 10 -33.76 -10.87 62.48
N TYR A 11 -34.62 -10.21 61.70
CA TYR A 11 -35.30 -10.83 60.57
C TYR A 11 -34.23 -11.30 59.58
N SER A 12 -34.09 -12.61 59.37
CA SER A 12 -33.21 -13.17 58.34
C SER A 12 -34.05 -13.39 57.09
N PRO A 13 -33.82 -12.67 55.97
CA PRO A 13 -34.51 -12.99 54.72
C PRO A 13 -34.08 -14.39 54.27
N PRO A 14 -34.96 -15.20 53.65
CA PRO A 14 -34.60 -16.53 53.19
C PRO A 14 -33.45 -16.40 52.19
N GLY A 15 -32.28 -16.92 52.57
CA GLY A 15 -31.13 -17.02 51.70
C GLY A 15 -31.47 -17.93 50.53
N ARG A 16 -31.92 -17.35 49.41
CA ARG A 16 -31.81 -18.02 48.11
C ARG A 16 -30.32 -18.21 47.88
N SER A 17 -29.79 -19.38 48.22
CA SER A 17 -28.45 -19.77 47.78
C SER A 17 -28.49 -19.81 46.26
N ARG A 18 -28.10 -18.72 45.61
CA ARG A 18 -27.89 -18.68 44.17
C ARG A 18 -26.75 -19.65 43.91
N ASN A 19 -27.10 -20.86 43.50
CA ASN A 19 -26.13 -21.88 43.14
C ASN A 19 -25.28 -21.29 41.99
N PRO A 20 -23.99 -20.95 42.24
CA PRO A 20 -23.18 -20.25 41.26
C PRO A 20 -23.04 -21.06 39.96
N TRP A 21 -23.16 -22.39 40.04
CA TRP A 21 -23.16 -23.29 38.90
C TRP A 21 -24.35 -23.11 37.95
N ARG A 22 -25.53 -22.73 38.47
CA ARG A 22 -26.70 -22.46 37.61
C ARG A 22 -26.52 -21.15 36.83
N SER A 23 -25.93 -20.14 37.46
CA SER A 23 -25.59 -18.89 36.80
C SER A 23 -24.49 -19.09 35.77
N LEU A 24 -23.44 -19.85 36.09
CA LEU A 24 -22.38 -20.18 35.14
C LEU A 24 -22.92 -20.97 33.94
N ALA A 25 -23.73 -22.02 34.18
CA ALA A 25 -24.34 -22.80 33.10
C ALA A 25 -25.27 -21.95 32.21
N ALA A 26 -26.02 -21.01 32.78
CA ALA A 26 -26.85 -20.08 32.02
C ALA A 26 -25.99 -19.14 31.15
N ILE A 27 -24.89 -18.60 31.69
CA ILE A 27 -23.95 -17.76 30.93
C ILE A 27 -23.34 -18.56 29.77
N LEU A 28 -22.84 -19.77 30.04
CA LEU A 28 -22.29 -20.65 29.01
C LEU A 28 -23.34 -21.02 27.94
N GLY A 29 -24.58 -21.28 28.34
CA GLY A 29 -25.68 -21.54 27.42
C GLY A 29 -26.00 -20.34 26.52
N VAL A 30 -25.98 -19.13 27.07
CA VAL A 30 -26.15 -17.89 26.29
C VAL A 30 -24.98 -17.67 25.35
N LEU A 31 -23.74 -17.87 25.79
CA LEU A 31 -22.56 -17.75 24.94
C LEU A 31 -22.57 -18.77 23.80
N ALA A 32 -22.96 -20.02 24.08
CA ALA A 32 -23.12 -21.05 23.06
C ALA A 32 -24.22 -20.68 22.05
N LEU A 33 -25.36 -20.15 22.52
CA LEU A 33 -26.43 -19.70 21.64
C LEU A 33 -25.98 -18.52 20.76
N LEU A 34 -25.28 -17.53 21.33
CA LEU A 34 -24.72 -16.40 20.57
C LEU A 34 -23.70 -16.86 19.54
N TYR A 35 -22.85 -17.84 19.89
CA TYR A 35 -21.91 -18.45 18.96
C TYR A 35 -22.64 -19.11 17.78
N LEU A 36 -23.68 -19.90 18.05
CA LEU A 36 -24.49 -20.53 17.00
C LEU A 36 -25.21 -19.50 16.12
N ILE A 37 -25.77 -18.45 16.71
CA ILE A 37 -26.43 -17.35 15.97
C ILE A 37 -25.43 -16.61 15.08
N TYR A 38 -24.22 -16.36 15.57
CA TYR A 38 -23.17 -15.68 14.81
C TYR A 38 -22.76 -16.46 13.55
N HIS A 39 -22.81 -17.80 13.59
CA HIS A 39 -22.47 -18.65 12.44
C HIS A 39 -23.61 -18.78 11.41
N ILE A 40 -24.75 -18.12 11.63
CA ILE A 40 -25.78 -17.99 10.59
C ILE A 40 -25.24 -17.02 9.52
N PRO A 41 -25.17 -17.40 8.22
CA PRO A 41 -24.47 -16.62 7.20
C PRO A 41 -24.86 -15.14 7.12
N PHE A 42 -26.16 -14.82 7.19
CA PHE A 42 -26.63 -13.44 7.18
C PHE A 42 -26.16 -12.63 8.41
N VAL A 43 -26.10 -13.27 9.58
CA VAL A 43 -25.64 -12.62 10.82
C VAL A 43 -24.14 -12.43 10.78
N HIS A 44 -23.40 -13.47 10.35
CA HIS A 44 -21.95 -13.42 10.17
C HIS A 44 -21.56 -12.26 9.25
N ASN A 45 -22.12 -12.20 8.05
CA ASN A 45 -21.81 -11.17 7.06
C ASN A 45 -22.13 -9.74 7.57
N ALA A 46 -23.18 -9.59 8.38
CA ALA A 46 -23.56 -8.30 8.96
C ALA A 46 -22.64 -7.84 10.11
N LEU A 47 -22.04 -8.78 10.85
CA LEU A 47 -21.29 -8.49 12.09
C LEU A 47 -19.78 -8.73 12.01
N ALA A 48 -19.29 -9.57 11.10
CA ALA A 48 -17.88 -9.97 11.01
C ALA A 48 -16.95 -8.75 10.93
N TRP A 49 -17.25 -7.81 10.03
CA TRP A 49 -16.46 -6.59 9.91
C TRP A 49 -16.45 -5.71 11.17
N ARG A 50 -17.51 -5.73 11.98
CA ARG A 50 -17.56 -4.99 13.25
C ARG A 50 -16.71 -5.65 14.32
N LEU A 51 -16.71 -6.98 14.37
CA LEU A 51 -15.87 -7.74 15.28
C LEU A 51 -14.39 -7.58 14.92
N ASP A 52 -14.05 -7.57 13.63
CA ASP A 52 -12.69 -7.31 13.17
C ASP A 52 -12.23 -5.89 13.50
N SER A 53 -13.08 -4.89 13.21
CA SER A 53 -12.79 -3.50 13.58
C SER A 53 -12.58 -3.37 15.08
N LEU A 54 -13.44 -3.99 15.91
CA LEU A 54 -13.27 -4.03 17.36
C LEU A 54 -11.97 -4.72 17.78
N ARG A 55 -11.62 -5.85 17.15
CA ARG A 55 -10.36 -6.55 17.42
C ARG A 55 -9.15 -5.68 17.09
N ALA A 56 -9.14 -5.05 15.91
CA ALA A 56 -8.09 -4.11 15.52
C ALA A 56 -8.02 -2.93 16.51
N SER A 57 -9.16 -2.34 16.90
CA SER A 57 -9.19 -1.29 17.92
C SER A 57 -8.62 -1.73 19.26
N ILE A 58 -8.88 -2.97 19.70
CA ILE A 58 -8.30 -3.53 20.94
C ILE A 58 -6.79 -3.70 20.78
N VAL A 59 -6.32 -4.27 19.67
CA VAL A 59 -4.89 -4.45 19.41
C VAL A 59 -4.17 -3.10 19.40
N TYR A 60 -4.69 -2.13 18.64
CA TYR A 60 -4.12 -0.78 18.53
C TYR A 60 -4.27 0.08 19.79
N PHE A 61 -5.16 -0.30 20.71
CA PHE A 61 -5.22 0.32 22.03
C PHE A 61 -4.03 -0.10 22.89
N PHE A 62 -3.62 -1.37 22.85
CA PHE A 62 -2.48 -1.87 23.62
C PHE A 62 -1.14 -1.72 22.91
N ARG A 63 -1.15 -1.63 21.57
CA ARG A 63 0.02 -1.47 20.71
C ARG A 63 -0.30 -0.48 19.60
N PRO A 64 -0.23 0.84 19.87
CA PRO A 64 -0.49 1.85 18.84
C PRO A 64 0.51 1.69 17.69
N PRO A 65 0.05 1.46 16.45
CA PRO A 65 0.96 1.24 15.33
C PRO A 65 1.78 2.49 15.00
N GLU A 66 1.29 3.66 15.41
CA GLU A 66 2.03 4.92 15.32
C GLU A 66 3.27 4.93 16.22
N GLU A 67 3.34 4.13 17.29
CA GLU A 67 4.51 4.05 18.18
C GLU A 67 5.60 3.09 17.65
N ALA A 68 5.30 2.30 16.60
CA ALA A 68 6.24 1.35 16.03
C ALA A 68 7.42 2.09 15.38
N ILE A 69 8.65 1.79 15.81
CA ILE A 69 9.87 2.41 15.27
C ILE A 69 10.84 1.32 14.88
N PHE A 70 11.19 1.30 13.59
CA PHE A 70 12.31 0.53 13.09
C PHE A 70 13.57 1.38 13.13
N VAL A 71 14.64 0.86 13.76
CA VAL A 71 15.97 1.45 13.72
C VAL A 71 16.91 0.46 13.03
N PRO A 72 17.43 0.79 11.84
CA PRO A 72 18.41 -0.06 11.17
C PRO A 72 19.67 -0.21 12.03
N ALA A 73 20.17 -1.44 12.16
CA ALA A 73 21.27 -1.75 13.07
C ALA A 73 22.55 -2.17 12.35
N GLN A 74 22.43 -2.75 11.14
CA GLN A 74 23.61 -3.11 10.35
C GLN A 74 24.07 -1.88 9.55
N VAL A 75 25.38 -1.71 9.43
CA VAL A 75 25.96 -0.75 8.49
C VAL A 75 26.68 -1.55 7.41
N SER A 76 26.51 -1.16 6.15
CA SER A 76 27.30 -1.75 5.07
C SER A 76 28.77 -1.34 5.25
N ASN A 77 29.67 -2.32 5.35
CA ASN A 77 31.12 -2.07 5.47
C ASN A 77 31.74 -1.53 4.15
N THR A 78 30.97 -1.52 3.08
CA THR A 78 31.29 -0.76 1.87
C THR A 78 30.87 0.68 2.11
N GLN A 79 31.85 1.55 2.31
CA GLN A 79 31.64 2.99 2.35
C GLN A 79 30.80 3.38 1.12
N PRO A 80 29.74 4.20 1.27
CA PRO A 80 29.03 4.73 0.10
C PRO A 80 30.10 5.29 -0.83
N SER A 81 29.98 5.02 -2.13
CA SER A 81 30.94 5.56 -3.09
C SER A 81 30.90 7.07 -2.90
N ALA A 82 31.93 7.61 -2.25
CA ALA A 82 32.07 9.04 -2.06
C ALA A 82 31.96 9.59 -3.46
N ALA A 83 30.89 10.36 -3.73
CA ALA A 83 30.55 10.86 -5.06
C ALA A 83 31.85 11.14 -5.81
N LEU A 84 32.23 10.22 -6.70
CA LEU A 84 33.40 10.44 -7.51
C LEU A 84 32.97 11.67 -8.30
N THR A 85 33.60 12.82 -8.02
CA THR A 85 33.64 13.91 -8.96
C THR A 85 33.90 13.26 -10.31
N PRO A 86 32.98 13.36 -11.29
CA PRO A 86 33.00 12.47 -12.44
C PRO A 86 34.36 12.60 -13.12
N GLN A 87 35.22 11.61 -12.94
CA GLN A 87 36.42 11.47 -13.74
C GLN A 87 35.87 11.16 -15.12
N ALA A 88 36.09 12.08 -16.06
CA ALA A 88 35.67 11.97 -17.44
C ALA A 88 36.16 10.63 -18.01
N THR A 89 35.30 9.64 -17.89
CA THR A 89 35.42 8.36 -18.55
C THR A 89 34.91 8.64 -19.94
N HIS A 90 35.70 8.29 -20.96
CA HIS A 90 35.26 8.34 -22.34
C HIS A 90 34.11 7.34 -22.50
N THR A 91 32.89 7.79 -22.19
CA THR A 91 31.65 7.17 -22.64
C THR A 91 31.75 7.10 -24.16
N PRO A 92 31.44 5.95 -24.80
CA PRO A 92 31.03 5.99 -26.20
C PRO A 92 29.98 7.08 -26.29
N ALA A 93 30.07 7.98 -27.28
CA ALA A 93 29.08 9.02 -27.45
C ALA A 93 27.70 8.38 -27.38
N GLY A 94 26.98 8.59 -26.27
CA GLY A 94 25.56 8.32 -26.20
C GLY A 94 24.89 9.05 -27.35
N PRO A 95 23.69 8.63 -27.80
CA PRO A 95 22.99 9.35 -28.85
C PRO A 95 23.08 10.84 -28.52
N THR A 96 23.68 11.60 -29.45
CA THR A 96 23.76 13.07 -29.38
C THR A 96 22.39 13.57 -28.92
N PRO A 97 22.28 14.54 -27.98
CA PRO A 97 20.98 15.04 -27.56
C PRO A 97 20.22 15.40 -28.82
N THR A 98 19.31 14.52 -29.19
CA THR A 98 18.38 14.76 -30.27
C THR A 98 17.60 15.93 -29.73
N ALA A 99 17.65 17.05 -30.44
CA ALA A 99 16.93 18.27 -30.06
C ALA A 99 15.59 17.83 -29.47
N LEU A 100 15.39 18.12 -28.17
CA LEU A 100 14.18 17.72 -27.45
C LEU A 100 13.03 18.11 -28.37
N ALA A 101 12.30 17.12 -28.90
CA ALA A 101 11.13 17.42 -29.69
C ALA A 101 10.26 18.31 -28.80
N THR A 102 10.08 19.58 -29.20
CA THR A 102 9.33 20.54 -28.41
C THR A 102 7.95 19.92 -28.20
N ARG A 103 7.59 19.63 -26.94
CA ARG A 103 6.31 18.97 -26.64
C ARG A 103 5.18 19.81 -27.24
N PRO A 104 4.12 19.18 -27.76
CA PRO A 104 2.97 19.90 -28.26
C PRO A 104 2.43 20.88 -27.20
N PRO A 105 1.94 22.06 -27.60
CA PRO A 105 1.29 22.96 -26.65
C PRO A 105 0.05 22.28 -26.06
N LEU A 106 -0.09 22.37 -24.74
CA LEU A 106 -1.24 21.80 -24.03
C LEU A 106 -2.51 22.60 -24.34
N PRO A 107 -3.65 21.93 -24.60
CA PRO A 107 -4.95 22.57 -24.54
C PRO A 107 -5.17 23.26 -23.17
N PRO A 108 -5.95 24.37 -23.09
CA PRO A 108 -6.22 25.03 -21.81
C PRO A 108 -6.91 24.13 -20.77
N SER A 109 -7.70 23.16 -21.24
CA SER A 109 -8.31 22.14 -20.39
C SER A 109 -8.58 20.87 -21.19
N VAL A 110 -8.61 19.75 -20.48
CA VAL A 110 -8.97 18.43 -21.00
C VAL A 110 -9.91 17.78 -19.99
N SER A 111 -10.94 17.12 -20.49
CA SER A 111 -11.83 16.28 -19.68
C SER A 111 -12.19 15.05 -20.50
N LEU A 112 -11.53 13.93 -20.19
CA LEU A 112 -11.79 12.65 -20.83
C LEU A 112 -13.12 12.10 -20.29
N THR A 113 -13.89 11.47 -21.16
CA THR A 113 -15.20 10.88 -20.84
C THR A 113 -15.28 9.47 -21.44
N GLY A 114 -16.35 8.73 -21.18
CA GLY A 114 -16.55 7.38 -21.74
C GLY A 114 -16.19 6.23 -20.79
N PHE A 115 -15.58 6.51 -19.64
CA PHE A 115 -15.42 5.54 -18.56
C PHE A 115 -16.68 5.47 -17.68
N ARG A 116 -16.86 4.36 -16.98
CA ARG A 116 -17.92 4.16 -15.98
C ARG A 116 -17.34 4.36 -14.58
N TYR A 117 -17.93 5.23 -13.78
CA TYR A 117 -17.54 5.36 -12.38
C TYR A 117 -17.81 4.06 -11.60
N ILE A 118 -16.81 3.63 -10.83
CA ILE A 118 -16.81 2.40 -10.01
C ILE A 118 -16.28 2.79 -8.62
N ASP A 119 -17.03 2.48 -7.56
CA ASP A 119 -16.55 2.66 -6.19
C ASP A 119 -15.92 1.38 -5.63
N GLN A 120 -15.16 1.53 -4.53
CA GLN A 120 -14.61 0.39 -3.79
C GLN A 120 -15.56 -0.13 -2.68
N HIS A 121 -16.70 0.50 -2.44
CA HIS A 121 -17.57 0.21 -1.29
C HIS A 121 -18.19 -1.19 -1.39
N GLY A 122 -18.50 -1.81 -0.25
CA GLY A 122 -18.97 -3.21 -0.19
C GLY A 122 -17.86 -4.26 -0.30
N GLY A 123 -16.60 -3.85 -0.43
CA GLY A 123 -15.41 -4.69 -0.23
C GLY A 123 -14.41 -4.03 0.74
N TRP A 124 -13.19 -4.54 0.80
CA TRP A 124 -12.12 -4.08 1.69
C TRP A 124 -10.78 -3.93 0.96
N ASN A 125 -10.12 -2.78 1.14
CA ASN A 125 -8.84 -2.46 0.48
C ASN A 125 -8.87 -2.69 -1.05
N LEU A 126 -9.96 -2.24 -1.69
CA LEU A 126 -10.19 -2.45 -3.13
C LEU A 126 -9.86 -1.21 -3.97
N CYS A 127 -9.01 -0.31 -3.46
CA CYS A 127 -8.65 0.91 -4.17
C CYS A 127 -7.96 0.59 -5.50
N GLY A 128 -6.94 -0.28 -5.50
CA GLY A 128 -6.29 -0.75 -6.73
C GLY A 128 -7.25 -1.41 -7.71
N PRO A 129 -7.95 -2.49 -7.32
CA PRO A 129 -8.90 -3.19 -8.20
C PRO A 129 -10.02 -2.31 -8.77
N ALA A 130 -10.62 -1.43 -7.95
CA ALA A 130 -11.68 -0.53 -8.41
C ALA A 130 -11.15 0.55 -9.35
N THR A 131 -10.00 1.16 -9.04
CA THR A 131 -9.37 2.18 -9.87
C THR A 131 -8.91 1.59 -11.20
N LEU A 132 -8.30 0.40 -11.21
CA LEU A 132 -7.90 -0.28 -12.44
C LEU A 132 -9.11 -0.63 -13.30
N ALA A 133 -10.16 -1.21 -12.71
CA ALA A 133 -11.38 -1.53 -13.45
C ALA A 133 -12.02 -0.28 -14.06
N MET A 134 -12.03 0.85 -13.34
CA MET A 134 -12.51 2.12 -13.87
C MET A 134 -11.69 2.57 -15.08
N ALA A 135 -10.36 2.53 -14.96
CA ALA A 135 -9.45 2.88 -16.05
C ALA A 135 -9.64 1.97 -17.27
N LEU A 136 -9.84 0.67 -17.07
CA LEU A 136 -10.11 -0.29 -18.14
C LEU A 136 -11.44 -0.03 -18.86
N THR A 137 -12.47 0.48 -18.17
CA THR A 137 -13.75 0.83 -18.83
C THR A 137 -13.62 1.98 -19.82
N TYR A 138 -12.59 2.82 -19.71
CA TYR A 138 -12.28 3.84 -20.72
C TYR A 138 -11.93 3.22 -22.08
N TRP A 139 -11.39 2.00 -22.06
CA TRP A 139 -11.01 1.21 -23.23
C TRP A 139 -12.05 0.11 -23.55
N ASP A 140 -13.32 0.38 -23.24
CA ASP A 140 -14.46 -0.52 -23.50
C ASP A 140 -14.36 -1.92 -22.85
N TRP A 141 -13.50 -2.09 -21.84
CA TRP A 141 -13.41 -3.37 -21.12
C TRP A 141 -14.71 -3.68 -20.37
N ALA A 142 -15.29 -4.86 -20.64
CA ALA A 142 -16.59 -5.26 -20.14
C ALA A 142 -16.59 -5.82 -18.70
N GLY A 143 -15.41 -6.02 -18.12
CA GLY A 143 -15.26 -6.59 -16.78
C GLY A 143 -15.65 -5.65 -15.65
N THR A 144 -15.39 -6.12 -14.44
CA THR A 144 -15.71 -5.47 -13.17
C THR A 144 -14.50 -5.43 -12.25
N ARG A 145 -14.55 -4.60 -11.22
CA ARG A 145 -13.52 -4.60 -10.15
C ARG A 145 -13.33 -5.96 -9.48
N ASN A 146 -14.36 -6.82 -9.51
CA ASN A 146 -14.30 -8.15 -8.92
C ASN A 146 -13.47 -9.12 -9.77
N ASP A 147 -13.45 -8.93 -11.09
CA ASP A 147 -12.60 -9.70 -12.00
C ASP A 147 -11.13 -9.34 -11.78
N VAL A 148 -10.85 -8.05 -11.52
CA VAL A 148 -9.51 -7.59 -11.09
C VAL A 148 -9.15 -8.17 -9.71
N GLU A 149 -10.02 -8.00 -8.71
CA GLU A 149 -9.83 -8.49 -7.34
C GLU A 149 -9.51 -9.99 -7.31
N ASP A 150 -10.22 -10.83 -8.07
CA ASP A 150 -9.99 -12.28 -8.09
C ASP A 150 -8.57 -12.66 -8.55
N TYR A 151 -7.93 -11.80 -9.35
CA TYR A 151 -6.58 -12.04 -9.87
C TYR A 151 -5.49 -11.51 -8.92
N VAL A 152 -5.56 -10.21 -8.60
CA VAL A 152 -4.52 -9.50 -7.83
C VAL A 152 -4.66 -9.67 -6.33
N LYS A 153 -5.86 -10.02 -5.85
CA LYS A 153 -6.21 -10.15 -4.44
C LYS A 153 -6.96 -11.47 -4.20
N PRO A 154 -6.41 -12.63 -4.60
CA PRO A 154 -7.14 -13.90 -4.56
C PRO A 154 -7.44 -14.36 -3.13
N GLY A 155 -6.65 -13.90 -2.16
CA GLY A 155 -6.84 -14.11 -0.73
C GLY A 155 -6.67 -15.56 -0.28
N ILE A 156 -7.03 -15.82 0.99
CA ILE A 156 -6.94 -17.15 1.60
C ILE A 156 -7.93 -18.11 0.91
N GLN A 157 -7.45 -19.27 0.47
CA GLN A 157 -8.28 -20.28 -0.20
C GLN A 157 -8.99 -21.20 0.81
N ASP A 158 -9.92 -20.65 1.60
CA ASP A 158 -10.79 -21.42 2.50
C ASP A 158 -12.22 -21.50 1.90
N PRO A 159 -12.77 -22.70 1.66
CA PRO A 159 -14.11 -22.86 1.09
C PRO A 159 -15.25 -22.37 2.00
N ASN A 160 -14.98 -22.09 3.27
CA ASN A 160 -15.95 -21.54 4.21
C ASN A 160 -16.01 -20.01 4.20
N LEU A 161 -15.06 -19.34 3.53
CA LEU A 161 -15.00 -17.89 3.45
C LEU A 161 -15.65 -17.40 2.16
N ASN A 162 -16.44 -16.33 2.27
CA ASN A 162 -16.93 -15.61 1.10
C ASN A 162 -15.79 -14.77 0.48
N ARG A 163 -16.03 -14.25 -0.74
CA ARG A 163 -15.06 -13.43 -1.49
C ARG A 163 -14.41 -12.33 -0.65
N VAL A 164 -15.22 -11.52 0.03
CA VAL A 164 -14.75 -10.37 0.82
C VAL A 164 -13.91 -10.84 2.01
N GLU A 165 -14.25 -11.97 2.62
CA GLU A 165 -13.49 -12.55 3.72
C GLU A 165 -12.14 -13.10 3.28
N ARG A 166 -12.07 -13.74 2.10
CA ARG A 166 -10.82 -14.28 1.56
C ARG A 166 -9.78 -13.19 1.33
N GLY A 167 -10.19 -12.06 0.73
CA GLY A 167 -9.30 -10.93 0.42
C GLY A 167 -9.00 -10.00 1.58
N ARG A 168 -9.79 -10.03 2.67
CA ARG A 168 -9.64 -9.14 3.84
C ARG A 168 -8.23 -9.04 4.46
N PRO A 169 -7.44 -10.13 4.56
CA PRO A 169 -6.11 -10.08 5.18
C PRO A 169 -5.12 -9.20 4.43
N ASP A 170 -5.13 -9.26 3.11
CA ASP A 170 -4.25 -8.47 2.27
C ASP A 170 -4.68 -6.99 2.37
N LYS A 171 -3.70 -6.11 2.58
CA LYS A 171 -3.92 -4.68 2.87
C LYS A 171 -3.66 -3.77 1.67
N ASN A 172 -3.03 -4.27 0.61
CA ASN A 172 -2.63 -3.48 -0.54
C ASN A 172 -2.42 -4.36 -1.78
N VAL A 173 -2.71 -3.80 -2.94
CA VAL A 173 -2.30 -4.38 -4.23
C VAL A 173 -1.17 -3.52 -4.78
N MET A 174 -0.05 -4.14 -5.13
CA MET A 174 1.13 -3.45 -5.65
C MET A 174 0.91 -3.04 -7.13
N PRO A 175 1.52 -1.95 -7.61
CA PRO A 175 1.35 -1.50 -8.99
C PRO A 175 1.68 -2.57 -10.04
N TYR A 176 2.76 -3.33 -9.82
CA TYR A 176 3.19 -4.37 -10.75
C TYR A 176 2.14 -5.49 -10.89
N GLU A 177 1.30 -5.73 -9.88
CA GLU A 177 0.20 -6.69 -9.98
C GLU A 177 -0.95 -6.14 -10.85
N LEU A 178 -1.17 -4.81 -10.83
CA LEU A 178 -2.13 -4.15 -11.71
C LEU A 178 -1.65 -4.14 -13.16
N GLU A 179 -0.36 -3.87 -13.39
CA GLU A 179 0.28 -3.95 -14.72
C GLU A 179 0.20 -5.39 -15.27
N ASP A 180 0.59 -6.39 -14.47
CA ASP A 180 0.51 -7.80 -14.85
C ASP A 180 -0.93 -8.24 -15.17
N PHE A 181 -1.94 -7.76 -14.43
CA PHE A 181 -3.34 -8.02 -14.78
C PHE A 181 -3.69 -7.49 -16.17
N VAL A 182 -3.28 -6.26 -16.52
CA VAL A 182 -3.57 -5.69 -17.85
C VAL A 182 -2.88 -6.52 -18.92
N ASP A 183 -1.57 -6.75 -18.78
CA ASP A 183 -0.75 -7.39 -19.80
C ASP A 183 -1.10 -8.86 -20.02
N THR A 184 -1.63 -9.55 -19.00
CA THR A 184 -1.93 -10.99 -19.07
C THR A 184 -3.41 -11.32 -19.19
N GLN A 185 -4.32 -10.48 -18.66
CA GLN A 185 -5.75 -10.78 -18.58
C GLN A 185 -6.62 -9.93 -19.51
N VAL A 186 -6.08 -8.88 -20.15
CA VAL A 186 -6.87 -7.96 -21.00
C VAL A 186 -6.31 -7.91 -22.43
N PRO A 187 -6.78 -8.79 -23.34
CA PRO A 187 -6.25 -8.87 -24.69
C PRO A 187 -6.32 -7.54 -25.46
N GLY A 188 -5.20 -7.15 -26.08
CA GLY A 188 -5.09 -5.95 -26.91
C GLY A 188 -4.83 -4.65 -26.14
N LEU A 189 -4.74 -4.71 -24.80
CA LEU A 189 -4.25 -3.61 -23.97
C LEU A 189 -2.89 -3.96 -23.36
N GLN A 190 -2.11 -2.92 -23.09
CA GLN A 190 -0.89 -2.97 -22.31
C GLN A 190 -0.92 -1.89 -21.23
N ALA A 191 -0.16 -2.11 -20.17
CA ALA A 191 0.12 -1.11 -19.17
C ALA A 191 1.60 -0.73 -19.15
N VAL A 192 1.90 0.46 -18.63
CA VAL A 192 3.27 0.88 -18.35
C VAL A 192 3.32 1.67 -17.05
N ILE A 193 4.18 1.26 -16.14
CA ILE A 193 4.46 1.98 -14.90
C ILE A 193 5.75 2.79 -15.03
N ARG A 194 5.72 4.03 -14.55
CA ARG A 194 6.89 4.91 -14.43
C ARG A 194 6.88 5.66 -13.10
N VAL A 195 8.04 6.18 -12.72
CA VAL A 195 8.24 7.00 -11.52
C VAL A 195 8.84 8.35 -11.90
N GLY A 196 8.91 9.28 -10.94
CA GLY A 196 9.42 10.63 -11.19
C GLY A 196 8.55 11.40 -12.16
N GLY A 197 7.24 11.11 -12.22
CA GLY A 197 6.31 11.83 -13.06
C GLY A 197 6.21 13.31 -12.67
N GLU A 198 5.90 14.15 -13.64
CA GLU A 198 5.69 15.58 -13.46
C GLU A 198 4.27 15.95 -13.91
N LEU A 199 3.72 17.04 -13.38
CA LEU A 199 2.38 17.52 -13.73
C LEU A 199 2.21 17.64 -15.26
N ASP A 200 3.22 18.19 -15.94
CA ASP A 200 3.19 18.35 -17.39
C ASP A 200 3.18 17.02 -18.13
N THR A 201 3.85 15.97 -17.62
CA THR A 201 3.79 14.63 -18.22
C THR A 201 2.39 14.04 -18.10
N VAL A 202 1.74 14.18 -16.95
CA VAL A 202 0.33 13.76 -16.77
C VAL A 202 -0.59 14.53 -17.70
N LYS A 203 -0.42 15.86 -17.84
CA LYS A 203 -1.22 16.69 -18.76
C LYS A 203 -1.02 16.30 -20.22
N GLN A 204 0.21 15.99 -20.64
CA GLN A 204 0.50 15.54 -22.01
C GLN A 204 -0.17 14.20 -22.33
N LEU A 205 -0.13 13.25 -21.40
CA LEU A 205 -0.86 11.98 -21.52
C LEU A 205 -2.36 12.21 -21.66
N LEU A 206 -2.95 13.05 -20.79
CA LEU A 206 -4.37 13.39 -20.84
C LEU A 206 -4.75 14.07 -22.16
N ALA A 207 -3.97 15.04 -22.63
CA ALA A 207 -4.18 15.74 -23.90
C ALA A 207 -4.08 14.80 -25.11
N ALA A 208 -3.27 13.74 -25.00
CA ALA A 208 -3.16 12.68 -26.00
C ALA A 208 -4.26 11.61 -25.90
N GLY A 209 -5.16 11.70 -24.92
CA GLY A 209 -6.26 10.76 -24.73
C GLY A 209 -5.93 9.55 -23.84
N PHE A 210 -4.85 9.61 -23.07
CA PHE A 210 -4.45 8.55 -22.15
C PHE A 210 -4.68 8.99 -20.70
N PRO A 211 -5.76 8.53 -20.05
CA PRO A 211 -5.96 8.80 -18.63
C PRO A 211 -4.94 8.03 -17.79
N VAL A 212 -4.66 8.52 -16.59
CA VAL A 212 -3.52 8.09 -15.78
C VAL A 212 -3.97 7.60 -14.43
N VAL A 213 -3.49 6.45 -13.99
CA VAL A 213 -3.64 5.99 -12.60
C VAL A 213 -2.39 6.38 -11.82
N VAL A 214 -2.55 6.94 -10.63
CA VAL A 214 -1.44 7.27 -9.72
C VAL A 214 -1.67 6.65 -8.35
N GLU A 215 -0.60 6.41 -7.61
CA GLU A 215 -0.67 6.20 -6.17
C GLU A 215 -0.40 7.50 -5.43
N LYS A 216 -1.16 7.75 -4.36
CA LYS A 216 -1.04 8.96 -3.56
C LYS A 216 -1.21 8.67 -2.07
N GLY A 217 -0.56 9.47 -1.25
CA GLY A 217 -0.71 9.44 0.21
C GLY A 217 -1.64 10.55 0.67
N TYR A 218 -2.59 10.24 1.56
CA TYR A 218 -3.38 11.28 2.23
C TYR A 218 -3.82 10.82 3.63
N SER A 219 -4.21 11.78 4.46
CA SER A 219 -4.68 11.51 5.82
C SER A 219 -6.19 11.42 5.85
N GLU A 220 -6.72 10.29 6.31
CA GLU A 220 -8.15 10.04 6.38
C GLU A 220 -8.49 9.10 7.54
N ARG A 221 -9.76 9.12 7.93
CA ARG A 221 -10.31 8.19 8.90
C ARG A 221 -10.33 6.78 8.32
N ASP A 222 -9.53 5.91 8.91
CA ASP A 222 -9.53 4.49 8.60
C ASP A 222 -10.76 3.78 9.18
N ALA A 223 -10.88 2.49 8.88
CA ALA A 223 -12.02 1.68 9.31
C ALA A 223 -12.05 1.34 10.81
N SER A 224 -10.99 1.68 11.56
CA SER A 224 -11.00 1.68 13.04
C SER A 224 -11.48 3.01 13.62
N GLY A 225 -11.71 4.01 12.76
CA GLY A 225 -12.12 5.35 13.14
C GLY A 225 -10.97 6.30 13.45
N ARG A 226 -9.71 5.88 13.25
CA ARG A 226 -8.52 6.71 13.49
C ARG A 226 -8.15 7.48 12.22
N VAL A 227 -7.84 8.77 12.36
CA VAL A 227 -7.25 9.55 11.27
C VAL A 227 -5.78 9.23 11.22
N SER A 228 -5.31 8.72 10.08
CA SER A 228 -3.91 8.38 9.87
C SER A 228 -3.57 8.43 8.39
N TRP A 229 -2.28 8.51 8.07
CA TRP A 229 -1.81 8.47 6.69
C TRP A 229 -2.05 7.09 6.05
N LEU A 230 -2.56 7.09 4.83
CA LEU A 230 -2.78 5.89 4.02
C LEU A 230 -2.45 6.14 2.54
N GLY A 231 -2.08 5.07 1.85
CA GLY A 231 -1.90 5.02 0.40
C GLY A 231 -3.20 4.73 -0.31
N HIS A 232 -3.36 5.29 -1.51
CA HIS A 232 -4.58 5.15 -2.30
C HIS A 232 -4.31 5.37 -3.79
N TYR A 233 -5.00 4.59 -4.62
CA TYR A 233 -4.99 4.78 -6.06
C TYR A 233 -6.01 5.83 -6.49
N LEU A 234 -5.60 6.72 -7.39
CA LEU A 234 -6.43 7.78 -7.93
C LEU A 234 -6.40 7.76 -9.46
N PHE A 235 -7.57 7.89 -10.10
CA PHE A 235 -7.65 7.91 -11.56
C PHE A 235 -7.80 9.35 -12.07
N VAL A 236 -6.80 9.83 -12.80
CA VAL A 236 -6.74 11.18 -13.36
C VAL A 236 -7.30 11.16 -14.78
N THR A 237 -8.27 12.02 -15.04
CA THR A 237 -9.10 11.99 -16.26
C THR A 237 -9.17 13.34 -16.98
N GLY A 238 -8.58 14.38 -16.41
CA GLY A 238 -8.57 15.70 -17.03
C GLY A 238 -7.80 16.72 -16.22
N TYR A 239 -7.66 17.92 -16.76
CA TYR A 239 -7.03 19.06 -16.10
C TYR A 239 -7.66 20.38 -16.59
N ASP A 240 -7.51 21.43 -15.79
CA ASP A 240 -7.89 22.80 -16.16
C ASP A 240 -6.79 23.78 -15.74
N GLU A 241 -6.17 24.44 -16.71
CA GLU A 241 -5.07 25.39 -16.45
C GLU A 241 -5.56 26.70 -15.80
N ALA A 242 -6.82 27.07 -16.00
CA ALA A 242 -7.34 28.31 -15.42
C ALA A 242 -7.60 28.17 -13.91
N SER A 243 -8.08 27.01 -13.46
CA SER A 243 -8.23 26.70 -12.04
C SER A 243 -7.00 26.03 -11.41
N GLN A 244 -6.03 25.59 -12.21
CA GLN A 244 -4.84 24.85 -11.78
C GLN A 244 -5.18 23.55 -11.03
N GLU A 245 -6.07 22.76 -11.62
CA GLU A 245 -6.60 21.54 -11.01
C GLU A 245 -6.61 20.35 -11.97
N PHE A 246 -6.40 19.15 -11.43
CA PHE A 246 -6.77 17.91 -12.09
C PHE A 246 -8.22 17.53 -11.82
N ILE A 247 -8.83 16.84 -12.77
CA ILE A 247 -10.11 16.13 -12.64
C ILE A 247 -9.80 14.67 -12.31
N VAL A 248 -10.21 14.23 -11.13
CA VAL A 248 -9.86 12.90 -10.60
C VAL A 248 -11.10 12.11 -10.22
N GLN A 249 -10.99 10.79 -10.32
CA GLN A 249 -12.01 9.83 -9.90
C GLN A 249 -11.46 9.07 -8.70
N ASP A 250 -12.10 9.26 -7.55
CA ASP A 250 -11.74 8.61 -6.30
C ASP A 250 -12.75 7.50 -5.98
N VAL A 251 -12.25 6.28 -5.80
CA VAL A 251 -13.10 5.11 -5.55
C VAL A 251 -13.56 4.99 -4.10
N TYR A 252 -12.94 5.73 -3.17
CA TYR A 252 -13.27 5.71 -1.75
C TYR A 252 -14.15 6.89 -1.33
N LEU A 253 -13.78 8.10 -1.73
CA LEU A 253 -14.45 9.31 -1.29
C LEU A 253 -15.88 9.39 -1.83
N ARG A 254 -16.77 9.99 -1.04
CA ARG A 254 -18.19 10.25 -1.38
C ARG A 254 -18.53 11.73 -1.30
N THR A 255 -17.54 12.59 -1.54
CA THR A 255 -17.57 14.04 -1.33
C THR A 255 -17.94 14.84 -2.57
N GLY A 256 -17.99 14.20 -3.74
CA GLY A 256 -18.35 14.83 -5.00
C GLY A 256 -19.86 14.88 -5.23
N ASP A 257 -20.22 15.37 -6.41
CA ASP A 257 -21.61 15.51 -6.81
C ASP A 257 -22.33 14.16 -6.75
N ASN A 258 -23.58 14.19 -6.28
CA ASN A 258 -24.41 13.01 -6.04
C ASN A 258 -23.87 12.03 -4.97
N GLY A 259 -22.93 12.46 -4.11
CA GLY A 259 -22.39 11.63 -3.04
C GLY A 259 -21.42 10.55 -3.53
N THR A 260 -20.77 10.79 -4.67
CA THR A 260 -19.78 9.91 -5.29
C THR A 260 -18.40 10.55 -5.24
N GLY A 261 -17.34 9.81 -5.54
CA GLY A 261 -16.00 10.35 -5.77
C GLY A 261 -15.72 10.65 -7.24
N ALA A 262 -16.76 10.82 -8.06
CA ALA A 262 -16.60 11.12 -9.48
C ALA A 262 -16.27 12.61 -9.70
N ASN A 263 -15.38 12.88 -10.66
CA ASN A 263 -15.01 14.22 -11.14
C ASN A 263 -14.62 15.20 -10.03
N LEU A 264 -13.92 14.72 -8.99
CA LEU A 264 -13.38 15.59 -7.95
C LEU A 264 -12.31 16.51 -8.55
N ARG A 265 -12.16 17.69 -7.95
CA ARG A 265 -11.10 18.64 -8.28
C ARG A 265 -9.98 18.50 -7.27
N SER A 266 -8.76 18.33 -7.75
CA SER A 266 -7.55 18.33 -6.92
C SER A 266 -6.63 19.39 -7.46
N SER A 267 -6.29 20.38 -6.63
CA SER A 267 -5.32 21.41 -7.02
C SER A 267 -3.98 20.76 -7.39
N TYR A 268 -3.26 21.34 -8.34
CA TYR A 268 -1.93 20.83 -8.72
C TYR A 268 -0.97 20.72 -7.54
N GLU A 269 -1.04 21.66 -6.60
CA GLU A 269 -0.25 21.66 -5.37
C GLU A 269 -0.60 20.47 -4.47
N GLU A 270 -1.89 20.28 -4.17
CA GLU A 270 -2.36 19.16 -3.34
C GLU A 270 -2.04 17.82 -4.00
N PHE A 271 -2.29 17.70 -5.30
CA PHE A 271 -1.99 16.49 -6.06
C PHE A 271 -0.51 16.15 -5.98
N GLN A 272 0.37 17.13 -6.23
CA GLN A 272 1.82 16.92 -6.18
C GLN A 272 2.30 16.56 -4.77
N ASP A 273 1.72 17.17 -3.73
CA ASP A 273 2.08 16.87 -2.34
C ASP A 273 1.73 15.42 -1.97
N GLN A 274 0.52 14.98 -2.32
CA GLN A 274 0.04 13.62 -2.05
C GLN A 274 0.78 12.57 -2.90
N TRP A 275 1.07 12.88 -4.16
CA TRP A 275 1.75 12.00 -5.11
C TRP A 275 3.22 11.74 -4.74
N ARG A 276 3.87 12.71 -4.08
CA ARG A 276 5.26 12.60 -3.61
C ARG A 276 5.48 11.34 -2.77
N ALA A 277 4.54 10.96 -1.92
CA ALA A 277 4.73 9.84 -1.02
C ALA A 277 4.98 8.50 -1.74
N PHE A 278 4.69 8.43 -3.04
CA PHE A 278 4.82 7.24 -3.89
C PHE A 278 5.81 7.46 -5.06
N ASN A 279 6.84 8.28 -4.84
CA ASN A 279 7.88 8.56 -5.82
C ASN A 279 7.37 9.03 -7.19
N TYR A 280 6.24 9.76 -7.17
CA TYR A 280 5.57 10.24 -8.37
C TYR A 280 5.26 9.10 -9.37
N LEU A 281 4.83 7.96 -8.85
CA LEU A 281 4.45 6.79 -9.63
C LEU A 281 3.18 7.03 -10.43
N PHE A 282 3.22 6.70 -11.71
CA PHE A 282 2.04 6.69 -12.57
C PHE A 282 2.00 5.45 -13.45
N LEU A 283 0.79 5.01 -13.76
CA LEU A 283 0.45 3.89 -14.61
C LEU A 283 -0.43 4.40 -15.75
N VAL A 284 -0.07 4.02 -16.98
CA VAL A 284 -0.83 4.33 -18.19
C VAL A 284 -1.27 3.03 -18.84
N ILE A 285 -2.55 2.92 -19.17
CA ILE A 285 -3.13 1.80 -19.91
C ILE A 285 -3.45 2.27 -21.32
N TYR A 286 -3.11 1.47 -22.32
CA TYR A 286 -3.28 1.84 -23.71
C TYR A 286 -3.51 0.62 -24.60
N PRO A 287 -4.24 0.77 -25.73
CA PRO A 287 -4.29 -0.26 -26.75
C PRO A 287 -2.92 -0.48 -27.37
N GLU A 288 -2.53 -1.73 -27.62
CA GLU A 288 -1.24 -2.06 -28.26
C GLU A 288 -1.01 -1.29 -29.57
N ALA A 289 -2.09 -1.08 -30.35
CA ALA A 289 -2.07 -0.33 -31.60
C ALA A 289 -1.75 1.18 -31.42
N GLN A 290 -1.75 1.69 -30.18
CA GLN A 290 -1.47 3.09 -29.85
C GLN A 290 -0.11 3.32 -29.17
N LEU A 291 0.79 2.31 -29.19
CA LEU A 291 2.10 2.38 -28.55
C LEU A 291 2.90 3.64 -28.97
N ASP A 292 2.92 3.96 -30.27
CA ASP A 292 3.67 5.12 -30.78
C ASP A 292 3.14 6.45 -30.23
N GLN A 293 1.82 6.59 -30.06
CA GLN A 293 1.20 7.79 -29.48
C GLN A 293 1.54 7.91 -27.99
N VAL A 294 1.56 6.78 -27.26
CA VAL A 294 1.93 6.75 -25.85
C VAL A 294 3.39 7.10 -25.65
N ILE A 295 4.30 6.52 -26.45
CA ILE A 295 5.72 6.87 -26.42
C ILE A 295 5.92 8.37 -26.68
N ALA A 296 5.21 8.94 -27.65
CA ALA A 296 5.26 10.38 -27.94
C ALA A 296 4.75 11.24 -26.77
N ALA A 297 3.67 10.82 -26.10
CA ALA A 297 3.09 11.53 -24.97
C ALA A 297 3.94 11.44 -23.70
N LEU A 298 4.56 10.27 -23.44
CA LEU A 298 5.51 10.05 -22.34
C LEU A 298 6.80 10.86 -22.55
N GLY A 299 7.21 11.06 -23.81
CA GLY A 299 8.48 11.70 -24.12
C GLY A 299 9.64 10.94 -23.48
N PRO A 300 10.53 11.59 -22.71
CA PRO A 300 11.65 10.91 -22.06
C PRO A 300 11.26 9.78 -21.10
N TRP A 301 10.06 9.81 -20.49
CA TRP A 301 9.58 8.75 -19.60
C TRP A 301 9.28 7.44 -20.33
N ALA A 302 9.30 7.40 -21.67
CA ALA A 302 9.17 6.15 -22.40
C ALA A 302 10.35 5.21 -22.10
N ASP A 303 11.55 5.77 -21.87
CA ASP A 303 12.73 5.06 -21.42
C ASP A 303 12.71 4.90 -19.88
N GLU A 304 12.74 3.66 -19.41
CA GLU A 304 12.63 3.35 -17.98
C GLU A 304 13.85 3.82 -17.18
N GLU A 305 15.06 3.65 -17.73
CA GLU A 305 16.29 4.06 -17.08
C GLU A 305 16.33 5.59 -16.90
N TRP A 306 15.93 6.34 -17.94
CA TRP A 306 15.77 7.78 -17.87
C TRP A 306 14.75 8.19 -16.80
N ALA A 307 13.59 7.54 -16.75
CA ALA A 307 12.56 7.83 -15.73
C ALA A 307 13.08 7.58 -14.30
N ASN A 308 13.82 6.49 -14.09
CA ASN A 308 14.42 6.16 -12.80
C ASN A 308 15.50 7.16 -12.39
N GLN A 309 16.34 7.60 -13.32
CA GLN A 309 17.33 8.67 -13.10
C GLN A 309 16.65 10.00 -12.78
N ARG A 310 15.58 10.35 -13.51
CA ARG A 310 14.82 11.56 -13.26
C ARG A 310 14.16 11.57 -11.89
N ALA A 311 13.59 10.45 -11.45
CA ALA A 311 13.03 10.30 -10.12
C ALA A 311 14.09 10.51 -9.03
N LEU A 312 15.29 9.96 -9.23
CA LEU A 312 16.43 10.18 -8.33
C LEU A 312 16.81 11.67 -8.24
N GLU A 313 16.95 12.35 -9.39
CA GLU A 313 17.26 13.78 -9.43
C GLU A 313 16.19 14.63 -8.73
N LEU A 314 14.91 14.31 -8.94
CA LEU A 314 13.80 15.01 -8.31
C LEU A 314 13.84 14.88 -6.78
N ALA A 315 14.04 13.66 -6.27
CA ALA A 315 14.19 13.43 -4.84
C ALA A 315 15.39 14.21 -4.25
N GLN A 316 16.54 14.24 -4.94
CA GLN A 316 17.71 15.01 -4.53
C GLN A 316 17.44 16.53 -4.46
N GLN A 317 16.70 17.06 -5.44
CA GLN A 317 16.33 18.47 -5.49
C GLN A 317 15.40 18.84 -4.32
N GLU A 318 14.39 18.00 -4.05
CA GLU A 318 13.42 18.25 -2.98
C GLU A 318 14.05 18.23 -1.58
N LEU A 319 15.08 17.40 -1.37
CA LEU A 319 15.81 17.33 -0.09
C LEU A 319 16.44 18.66 0.34
N ALA A 320 16.69 19.59 -0.59
CA ALA A 320 17.25 20.90 -0.28
C ALA A 320 16.24 21.84 0.42
N SER A 321 14.94 21.58 0.31
CA SER A 321 13.88 22.48 0.78
C SER A 321 12.85 21.85 1.70
N LEU A 322 12.60 20.54 1.58
CA LEU A 322 11.57 19.87 2.37
C LEU A 322 12.03 19.61 3.81
N THR A 323 11.07 19.61 4.73
CA THR A 323 11.29 19.33 6.16
C THR A 323 10.21 18.39 6.70
N GLY A 324 10.44 17.82 7.89
CA GLY A 324 9.45 16.98 8.57
C GLY A 324 9.00 15.78 7.74
N LEU A 325 7.69 15.52 7.69
CA LEU A 325 7.11 14.40 6.96
C LEU A 325 7.39 14.43 5.45
N GLN A 326 7.38 15.62 4.84
CA GLN A 326 7.70 15.75 3.41
C GLN A 326 9.17 15.40 3.13
N GLN A 327 10.08 15.75 4.03
CA GLN A 327 11.50 15.35 3.92
C GLN A 327 11.67 13.84 4.10
N PHE A 328 10.91 13.22 5.00
CA PHE A 328 10.85 11.76 5.11
C PHE A 328 10.47 11.12 3.77
N PHE A 329 9.40 11.59 3.11
CA PHE A 329 9.00 11.06 1.79
C PHE A 329 10.08 11.28 0.72
N ALA A 330 10.75 12.44 0.70
CA ALA A 330 11.85 12.67 -0.24
C ALA A 330 13.04 11.73 -0.03
N TRP A 331 13.45 11.45 1.21
CA TRP A 331 14.47 10.44 1.48
C TRP A 331 14.01 9.03 1.11
N PHE A 332 12.74 8.71 1.37
CA PHE A 332 12.17 7.42 0.97
C PHE A 332 12.18 7.26 -0.56
N ASN A 333 11.80 8.30 -1.30
CA ASN A 333 11.85 8.37 -2.76
C ASN A 333 13.27 8.25 -3.32
N LEU A 334 14.25 8.86 -2.65
CA LEU A 334 15.66 8.73 -3.00
C LEU A 334 16.09 7.25 -2.91
N GLY A 335 15.74 6.58 -1.81
CA GLY A 335 15.97 5.14 -1.63
C GLY A 335 15.26 4.30 -2.70
N SER A 336 13.98 4.58 -2.97
CA SER A 336 13.18 3.86 -3.98
C SER A 336 13.74 4.02 -5.38
N SER A 337 14.27 5.20 -5.71
CA SER A 337 14.90 5.47 -7.01
C SER A 337 16.25 4.75 -7.13
N HIS A 338 17.07 4.74 -6.08
CA HIS A 338 18.30 3.95 -6.04
C HIS A 338 18.02 2.43 -6.18
N VAL A 339 16.97 1.90 -5.57
CA VAL A 339 16.55 0.49 -5.75
C VAL A 339 16.26 0.19 -7.22
N ARG A 340 15.51 1.07 -7.91
CA ARG A 340 15.18 0.91 -9.33
C ARG A 340 16.42 0.98 -10.24
N LEU A 341 17.45 1.71 -9.82
CA LEU A 341 18.76 1.80 -10.49
C LEU A 341 19.73 0.69 -10.03
N LEU A 342 19.27 -0.28 -9.23
CA LEU A 342 20.07 -1.38 -8.66
C LEU A 342 21.24 -0.92 -7.76
N GLN A 343 21.17 0.32 -7.24
CA GLN A 343 22.16 0.94 -6.37
C GLN A 343 21.84 0.66 -4.90
N TYR A 344 21.83 -0.63 -4.53
CA TYR A 344 21.25 -1.07 -3.26
C TYR A 344 21.95 -0.57 -1.99
N VAL A 345 23.27 -0.31 -2.04
CA VAL A 345 24.00 0.27 -0.90
C VAL A 345 23.60 1.72 -0.67
N ASP A 346 23.53 2.52 -1.74
CA ASP A 346 23.10 3.93 -1.66
C ASP A 346 21.62 4.01 -1.25
N ALA A 347 20.78 3.09 -1.77
CA ALA A 347 19.40 2.95 -1.34
C ALA A 347 19.29 2.67 0.17
N ALA A 348 20.09 1.74 0.69
CA ALA A 348 20.07 1.39 2.11
C ALA A 348 20.41 2.59 3.00
N HIS A 349 21.41 3.40 2.59
CA HIS A 349 21.74 4.64 3.29
C HIS A 349 20.61 5.67 3.24
N ALA A 350 19.98 5.86 2.07
CA ALA A 350 18.85 6.77 1.94
C ALA A 350 17.67 6.36 2.85
N TYR A 351 17.37 5.05 2.93
CA TYR A 351 16.35 4.54 3.83
C TYR A 351 16.75 4.64 5.31
N ASP A 352 18.02 4.48 5.67
CA ASP A 352 18.47 4.72 7.04
C ASP A 352 18.16 6.15 7.49
N TYR A 353 18.44 7.14 6.64
CA TYR A 353 18.08 8.54 6.91
C TYR A 353 16.56 8.73 6.97
N ALA A 354 15.79 8.09 6.08
CA ALA A 354 14.34 8.13 6.14
C ALA A 354 13.82 7.59 7.49
N PHE A 355 14.27 6.41 7.92
CA PHE A 355 13.85 5.83 9.20
C PHE A 355 14.34 6.62 10.42
N GLN A 356 15.50 7.28 10.33
CA GLN A 356 15.95 8.22 11.35
C GLN A 356 15.00 9.42 11.48
N LEU A 357 14.58 10.00 10.37
CA LEU A 357 13.59 11.09 10.37
C LEU A 357 12.25 10.61 10.91
N TYR A 358 11.82 9.42 10.48
CA TYR A 358 10.58 8.78 10.95
C TYR A 358 10.57 8.60 12.47
N ALA A 359 11.67 8.12 13.05
CA ALA A 359 11.83 7.98 14.51
C ALA A 359 11.83 9.33 15.26
N GLY A 360 12.14 10.43 14.56
CA GLY A 360 12.08 11.79 15.09
C GLY A 360 10.72 12.47 14.99
N LEU A 361 9.75 11.88 14.26
CA LEU A 361 8.36 12.37 14.23
C LEU A 361 7.70 12.11 15.60
N THR A 362 6.93 13.04 16.13
CA THR A 362 6.40 12.94 17.51
C THR A 362 5.11 12.12 17.58
N ASP A 363 4.80 11.51 18.73
CA ASP A 363 3.66 10.60 18.89
C ASP A 363 2.28 11.31 18.92
N ASP A 364 2.27 12.65 18.94
CA ASP A 364 1.07 13.48 18.71
C ASP A 364 0.78 13.69 17.21
N ASP A 365 1.71 13.28 16.33
CA ASP A 365 1.48 13.25 14.90
C ASP A 365 0.56 12.08 14.55
N THR A 366 -0.73 12.38 14.41
CA THR A 366 -1.70 11.59 13.60
C THR A 366 -1.25 11.36 12.14
N GLN A 367 -0.02 11.74 11.79
CA GLN A 367 0.56 11.80 10.46
C GLN A 367 1.71 10.82 10.25
N ARG A 368 2.21 10.13 11.30
CA ARG A 368 3.30 9.16 11.11
C ARG A 368 2.85 8.06 10.13
N PRO A 369 3.53 7.86 8.99
CA PRO A 369 3.06 6.98 7.93
C PRO A 369 3.43 5.52 8.21
N TYR A 370 2.93 4.93 9.31
CA TYR A 370 3.25 3.56 9.72
C TYR A 370 2.87 2.47 8.72
N ARG A 371 1.97 2.79 7.79
CA ARG A 371 1.58 1.91 6.68
C ARG A 371 2.51 1.98 5.48
N MET A 372 3.60 2.77 5.53
CA MET A 372 4.51 2.92 4.39
C MET A 372 4.96 1.55 3.84
N MET A 373 5.33 0.63 4.72
CA MET A 373 5.76 -0.73 4.35
C MET A 373 4.61 -1.66 3.90
N TRP A 374 3.34 -1.24 4.01
CA TRP A 374 2.22 -1.95 3.43
C TRP A 374 2.11 -1.69 1.92
N TYR A 375 2.59 -0.52 1.48
CA TYR A 375 2.45 -0.07 0.10
C TYR A 375 3.76 -0.10 -0.68
N GLN A 376 4.91 -0.09 -0.01
CA GLN A 376 6.22 -0.01 -0.66
C GLN A 376 7.20 -1.02 -0.05
N THR A 377 7.93 -1.74 -0.91
CA THR A 377 8.86 -2.81 -0.52
C THR A 377 10.33 -2.46 -0.74
N GLY A 378 10.64 -1.27 -1.25
CA GLY A 378 11.99 -0.82 -1.59
C GLY A 378 13.03 -1.00 -0.46
N PRO A 379 12.72 -0.70 0.82
CA PRO A 379 13.63 -0.97 1.92
C PRO A 379 14.08 -2.43 2.05
N TYR A 380 13.19 -3.39 1.76
CA TYR A 380 13.57 -4.82 1.80
C TYR A 380 14.58 -5.17 0.73
N TRP A 381 14.40 -4.67 -0.50
CA TRP A 381 15.37 -4.83 -1.59
C TRP A 381 16.73 -4.22 -1.19
N ALA A 382 16.72 -2.97 -0.76
CA ALA A 382 17.93 -2.24 -0.40
C ALA A 382 18.74 -2.97 0.68
N TYR A 383 18.11 -3.37 1.78
CA TYR A 383 18.80 -4.07 2.86
C TYR A 383 19.20 -5.50 2.47
N TYR A 384 18.37 -6.23 1.73
CA TYR A 384 18.70 -7.60 1.33
C TYR A 384 19.92 -7.64 0.40
N TYR A 385 19.90 -6.87 -0.69
CA TYR A 385 20.96 -6.88 -1.70
C TYR A 385 22.23 -6.13 -1.27
N SER A 386 22.19 -5.36 -0.19
CA SER A 386 23.38 -4.82 0.48
C SER A 386 23.95 -5.74 1.58
N GLY A 387 23.39 -6.95 1.75
CA GLY A 387 23.84 -7.95 2.72
C GLY A 387 23.37 -7.70 4.16
N ARG A 388 22.44 -6.77 4.37
CA ARG A 388 21.86 -6.40 5.68
C ARG A 388 20.63 -7.25 6.01
N HIS A 389 20.81 -8.56 6.02
CA HIS A 389 19.70 -9.52 6.21
C HIS A 389 19.02 -9.42 7.59
N GLN A 390 19.75 -9.07 8.65
CA GLN A 390 19.14 -8.88 9.97
C GLN A 390 18.25 -7.62 9.99
N ASP A 391 18.61 -6.57 9.26
CA ASP A 391 17.76 -5.39 9.11
C ASP A 391 16.47 -5.71 8.33
N VAL A 392 16.54 -6.56 7.30
CA VAL A 392 15.34 -7.08 6.61
C VAL A 392 14.42 -7.82 7.59
N ILE A 393 14.99 -8.72 8.41
CA ILE A 393 14.21 -9.50 9.40
C ILE A 393 13.58 -8.57 10.43
N SER A 394 14.34 -7.60 10.95
CA SER A 394 13.86 -6.65 11.94
C SER A 394 12.75 -5.76 11.39
N LEU A 395 12.94 -5.19 10.18
CA LEU A 395 11.93 -4.36 9.52
C LEU A 395 10.64 -5.14 9.25
N ALA A 396 10.76 -6.39 8.76
CA ALA A 396 9.61 -7.24 8.54
C ALA A 396 8.89 -7.62 9.84
N ASN A 397 9.63 -7.84 10.94
CA ASN A 397 9.02 -8.09 12.24
C ASN A 397 8.24 -6.87 12.75
N THR A 398 8.82 -5.67 12.69
CA THR A 398 8.11 -4.43 13.05
C THR A 398 6.85 -4.28 12.20
N THR A 399 6.95 -4.49 10.88
CA THR A 399 5.83 -4.38 9.96
C THR A 399 4.72 -5.42 10.23
N LEU A 400 5.07 -6.67 10.51
CA LEU A 400 4.11 -7.77 10.68
C LEU A 400 3.51 -7.85 12.09
N PHE A 401 4.15 -7.25 13.08
CA PHE A 401 3.75 -7.44 14.49
C PHE A 401 3.52 -6.15 15.28
N GLU A 402 3.94 -4.99 14.77
CA GLU A 402 3.76 -3.71 15.46
C GLU A 402 2.89 -2.73 14.68
N THR A 403 2.93 -2.74 13.34
CA THR A 403 2.14 -1.79 12.53
C THR A 403 0.77 -2.32 12.12
N ILE A 404 0.50 -3.62 12.27
CA ILE A 404 -0.70 -4.32 11.79
C ILE A 404 -1.32 -5.23 12.86
N ASP A 405 -2.63 -5.49 12.77
CA ASP A 405 -3.38 -6.32 13.72
C ASP A 405 -3.18 -7.84 13.54
N GLN A 406 -2.71 -8.25 12.35
CA GLN A 406 -2.32 -9.62 11.99
C GLN A 406 -1.17 -9.60 10.98
N PRO A 407 -0.24 -10.58 11.02
CA PRO A 407 0.90 -10.64 10.11
C PRO A 407 0.48 -11.13 8.70
N THR A 408 -0.21 -10.29 7.94
CA THR A 408 -0.91 -10.68 6.69
C THR A 408 -0.36 -10.02 5.44
N LEU A 409 0.86 -9.47 5.49
CA LEU A 409 1.51 -8.83 4.35
C LEU A 409 2.48 -9.83 3.69
N GLU A 410 2.05 -10.43 2.59
CA GLU A 410 2.79 -11.47 1.86
C GLU A 410 4.18 -11.02 1.43
N GLU A 411 4.39 -9.76 1.05
CA GLU A 411 5.71 -9.27 0.67
C GLU A 411 6.65 -9.21 1.87
N SER A 412 6.15 -8.75 3.02
CA SER A 412 6.94 -8.69 4.25
C SER A 412 7.33 -10.09 4.74
N LEU A 413 6.43 -11.06 4.61
CA LEU A 413 6.71 -12.47 4.89
C LEU A 413 7.76 -13.02 3.92
N TYR A 414 7.60 -12.79 2.62
CA TYR A 414 8.56 -13.22 1.60
C TYR A 414 9.96 -12.68 1.86
N TRP A 415 10.10 -11.37 2.07
CA TRP A 415 11.40 -10.75 2.33
C TRP A 415 12.05 -11.24 3.63
N ARG A 416 11.25 -11.42 4.69
CA ARG A 416 11.75 -12.04 5.93
C ARG A 416 12.20 -13.47 5.69
N GLY A 417 11.46 -14.24 4.88
CA GLY A 417 11.79 -15.60 4.49
C GLY A 417 13.13 -15.67 3.74
N LEU A 418 13.33 -14.80 2.74
CA LEU A 418 14.60 -14.70 2.02
C LEU A 418 15.77 -14.36 2.95
N ALA A 419 15.59 -13.36 3.82
CA ALA A 419 16.64 -12.95 4.75
C ALA A 419 16.97 -14.03 5.78
N ARG A 420 15.96 -14.75 6.30
CA ARG A 420 16.13 -15.92 7.17
C ARG A 420 16.91 -17.03 6.47
N LEU A 421 16.60 -17.30 5.20
CA LEU A 421 17.34 -18.28 4.40
C LEU A 421 18.81 -17.86 4.26
N ALA A 422 19.08 -16.58 3.99
CA ALA A 422 20.43 -16.05 3.84
C ALA A 422 21.29 -16.18 5.12
N ILE A 423 20.68 -16.16 6.31
CA ILE A 423 21.38 -16.37 7.60
C ILE A 423 21.33 -17.82 8.10
N GLY A 424 20.78 -18.76 7.30
CA GLY A 424 20.75 -20.18 7.61
C GLY A 424 19.51 -20.67 8.39
N GLU A 425 18.54 -19.82 8.66
CA GLU A 425 17.27 -20.17 9.32
C GLU A 425 16.26 -20.80 8.36
N THR A 426 16.64 -21.88 7.68
CA THR A 426 15.86 -22.49 6.58
C THR A 426 14.44 -22.88 7.00
N GLY A 427 14.26 -23.44 8.20
CA GLY A 427 12.92 -23.83 8.68
C GLY A 427 11.98 -22.64 8.87
N ASN A 428 12.50 -21.54 9.42
CA ASN A 428 11.71 -20.30 9.59
C ASN A 428 11.44 -19.64 8.23
N ALA A 429 12.39 -19.71 7.30
CA ALA A 429 12.23 -19.21 5.94
C ALA A 429 11.09 -19.93 5.20
N VAL A 430 11.06 -21.26 5.25
CA VAL A 430 9.99 -22.06 4.65
C VAL A 430 8.63 -21.70 5.25
N SER A 431 8.55 -21.53 6.57
CA SER A 431 7.29 -21.14 7.23
C SER A 431 6.77 -19.78 6.76
N ASP A 432 7.65 -18.79 6.56
CA ASP A 432 7.24 -17.47 6.07
C ASP A 432 6.78 -17.54 4.61
N LEU A 433 7.50 -18.27 3.77
CA LEU A 433 7.17 -18.42 2.34
C LEU A 433 5.85 -19.17 2.15
N GLN A 434 5.60 -20.24 2.91
CA GLN A 434 4.32 -20.95 2.89
C GLN A 434 3.17 -20.06 3.35
N GLU A 435 3.39 -19.21 4.36
CA GLU A 435 2.36 -18.27 4.82
C GLU A 435 2.05 -17.20 3.75
N ALA A 436 3.07 -16.70 3.05
CA ALA A 436 2.87 -15.80 1.90
C ALA A 436 2.00 -16.45 0.80
N VAL A 437 2.28 -17.71 0.44
CA VAL A 437 1.46 -18.48 -0.53
C VAL A 437 0.05 -18.76 -0.02
N ARG A 438 -0.11 -19.02 1.29
CA ARG A 438 -1.42 -19.23 1.91
C ARG A 438 -2.30 -17.99 1.87
N LEU A 439 -1.69 -16.81 2.00
CA LEU A 439 -2.36 -15.50 1.91
C LEU A 439 -2.71 -15.15 0.46
N ASN A 440 -1.79 -15.44 -0.47
CA ASN A 440 -1.97 -15.19 -1.90
C ASN A 440 -1.43 -16.37 -2.72
N LYS A 441 -2.36 -17.20 -3.24
CA LYS A 441 -2.02 -18.39 -4.04
C LYS A 441 -1.36 -18.08 -5.39
N HIS A 442 -1.35 -16.82 -5.81
CA HIS A 442 -0.68 -16.35 -7.02
C HIS A 442 0.62 -15.62 -6.71
N PHE A 443 1.11 -15.70 -5.47
CA PHE A 443 2.36 -15.06 -5.08
C PHE A 443 3.58 -15.83 -5.59
N TRP A 444 3.81 -15.74 -6.91
CA TRP A 444 4.76 -16.55 -7.67
C TRP A 444 6.20 -16.48 -7.15
N ALA A 445 6.59 -15.34 -6.56
CA ALA A 445 7.92 -15.18 -5.97
C ALA A 445 8.16 -16.17 -4.81
N ALA A 446 7.19 -16.34 -3.90
CA ALA A 446 7.32 -17.31 -2.81
C ALA A 446 7.19 -18.76 -3.30
N ILE A 447 6.30 -19.01 -4.27
CA ILE A 447 6.14 -20.33 -4.92
C ILE A 447 7.47 -20.78 -5.52
N GLY A 448 8.09 -19.95 -6.37
CA GLY A 448 9.38 -20.28 -7.00
C GLY A 448 10.49 -20.50 -5.97
N GLN A 449 10.49 -19.76 -4.86
CA GLN A 449 11.47 -19.95 -3.79
C GLN A 449 11.26 -21.26 -3.01
N LEU A 450 10.01 -21.67 -2.77
CA LEU A 450 9.69 -22.97 -2.15
C LEU A 450 10.09 -24.13 -3.06
N GLU A 451 9.79 -24.03 -4.35
CA GLU A 451 10.19 -25.04 -5.35
C GLU A 451 11.72 -25.17 -5.44
N ALA A 452 12.45 -24.05 -5.43
CA ALA A 452 13.91 -24.06 -5.40
C ALA A 452 14.49 -24.72 -4.14
N LEU A 453 13.74 -24.71 -3.03
CA LEU A 453 14.08 -25.40 -1.79
C LEU A 453 13.61 -26.87 -1.77
N GLY A 454 12.94 -27.35 -2.82
CA GLY A 454 12.35 -28.70 -2.88
C GLY A 454 11.15 -28.88 -1.95
N VAL A 455 10.50 -27.79 -1.56
CA VAL A 455 9.30 -27.79 -0.72
C VAL A 455 8.08 -27.61 -1.60
N ASN A 456 7.04 -28.42 -1.37
CA ASN A 456 5.78 -28.24 -2.08
C ASN A 456 5.09 -26.96 -1.58
N PRO A 457 4.72 -26.03 -2.48
CA PRO A 457 4.06 -24.77 -2.14
C PRO A 457 2.75 -24.94 -1.36
#